data_AF-A0A1H0SKE7-F1
#
_entry.id   AF-A0A1H0SKE7-F1
#
_cell.length_a   1.000
_cell.length_b   1.000
_cell.length_c   1.000
_cell.angle_alpha   90.00
_cell.angle_beta   90.00
_cell.angle_gamma   90.00
#
_symmetry.space_group_name_H-M   'P 1'
#
loop_
_entity.id
_entity.type
_entity.pdbx_description
1 polymer ?
#
loop_
_entity_poly.entity_id
_entity_poly.type
_entity_poly.pdbx_seq_one_letter_code
_entity_poly.pdbx_strand_id
1 'polypeptide(L)'
;MSIDLPPELDWVAELAMGQSWPKGDEDKMQVLAQAWYTSAQHLEKLTQEIDPATTGVLDSLGGPVADQFSDFTRQMRTVLPNVAQSAQGIGDLSR
;
A
#
# COMPACT_ATOMS: atom_id res chain seq x y z
N MET A 1 -13.17 -8.16 -13.25
CA MET A 1 -14.13 -8.70 -14.23
C MET A 1 -14.78 -7.48 -14.81
N SER A 2 -14.16 -6.85 -15.81
CA SER A 2 -14.69 -5.63 -16.42
C SER A 2 -16.08 -5.89 -16.98
N ILE A 3 -17.04 -5.03 -16.67
CA ILE A 3 -18.26 -4.91 -17.47
C ILE A 3 -17.87 -4.06 -18.70
N ASP A 4 -17.25 -4.72 -19.68
CA ASP A 4 -17.12 -4.15 -21.01
C ASP A 4 -18.47 -4.34 -21.71
N LEU A 5 -19.28 -3.27 -21.69
CA LEU A 5 -20.45 -3.22 -22.54
C LEU A 5 -19.98 -3.25 -24.00
N PRO A 6 -20.52 -4.15 -24.83
CA PRO A 6 -20.32 -4.10 -26.27
C PRO A 6 -20.61 -2.69 -26.78
N PRO A 7 -19.83 -2.13 -27.72
CA PRO A 7 -20.03 -0.76 -28.20
C PRO A 7 -21.47 -0.50 -28.70
N GLU A 8 -22.12 -1.53 -29.26
CA GLU A 8 -23.54 -1.48 -29.66
C GLU A 8 -24.54 -1.31 -28.50
N LEU A 9 -24.12 -1.43 -27.24
CA LEU A 9 -24.95 -1.31 -26.04
C LEU A 9 -24.60 -0.08 -25.17
N ASP A 10 -23.64 0.77 -25.58
CA ASP A 10 -23.29 2.01 -24.87
C ASP A 10 -24.52 2.92 -24.65
N TRP A 11 -25.46 2.92 -25.58
CA TRP A 11 -26.72 3.66 -25.48
C TRP A 11 -27.63 3.19 -24.34
N VAL A 12 -27.56 1.93 -23.93
CA VAL A 12 -28.34 1.39 -22.80
C VAL A 12 -27.82 1.97 -21.49
N ALA A 13 -26.50 2.13 -21.39
CA ALA A 13 -25.84 2.74 -20.23
C ALA A 13 -26.24 4.22 -20.07
N GLU A 14 -26.30 4.97 -21.17
CA GLU A 14 -26.77 6.35 -21.19
C GLU A 14 -28.26 6.48 -20.84
N LEU A 15 -29.10 5.56 -21.34
CA LEU A 15 -30.55 5.57 -21.09
C LEU A 15 -30.88 5.22 -19.63
N ALA A 16 -30.14 4.29 -19.02
CA ALA A 16 -30.39 3.82 -17.66
C ALA A 16 -29.94 4.82 -16.59
N MET A 17 -28.86 5.58 -16.84
CA MET A 17 -28.26 6.48 -15.84
C MET A 17 -28.39 7.97 -16.16
N GLY A 18 -28.89 8.34 -17.35
CA GLY A 18 -29.03 9.74 -17.79
C GLY A 18 -27.70 10.48 -18.02
N GLN A 19 -26.57 9.78 -17.89
CA GLN A 19 -25.20 10.23 -18.17
C GLN A 19 -24.40 9.05 -18.72
N SER A 20 -23.25 9.31 -19.36
CA SER A 20 -22.33 8.25 -19.80
C SER A 20 -21.90 7.40 -18.59
N TRP A 21 -21.99 6.07 -18.74
CA TRP A 21 -21.49 5.16 -17.71
C TRP A 21 -20.00 5.44 -17.47
N PRO A 22 -19.56 5.64 -16.22
CA PRO A 22 -18.15 5.86 -15.96
C PRO A 22 -17.37 4.64 -16.42
N LYS A 23 -16.53 4.82 -17.44
CA LYS A 23 -15.56 3.82 -17.90
C LYS A 23 -14.40 3.81 -16.92
N GLY A 24 -14.69 3.45 -15.66
CA GLY A 24 -13.66 3.08 -14.71
C GLY A 24 -12.92 1.90 -15.31
N ASP A 25 -11.64 2.07 -15.59
CA ASP A 25 -10.80 0.99 -16.08
C ASP A 25 -10.54 0.05 -14.89
N GLU A 26 -11.48 -0.86 -14.65
CA GLU A 26 -11.46 -1.81 -13.52
C GLU A 26 -10.16 -2.61 -13.50
N ASP A 27 -9.59 -2.91 -14.67
CA ASP A 27 -8.31 -3.59 -14.79
C ASP A 27 -7.17 -2.70 -14.26
N LYS A 28 -7.13 -1.41 -14.61
CA LYS A 28 -6.14 -0.48 -14.05
C LYS A 28 -6.35 -0.24 -12.55
N MET A 29 -7.59 -0.19 -12.08
CA MET A 29 -7.90 -0.08 -10.65
C MET A 29 -7.42 -1.33 -9.89
N GLN A 30 -7.62 -2.52 -10.44
CA GLN A 30 -7.10 -3.77 -9.89
C GLN A 30 -5.57 -3.81 -9.88
N VAL A 31 -4.90 -3.30 -10.93
CA VAL A 31 -3.43 -3.16 -10.96
C VAL A 31 -2.96 -2.20 -9.86
N LEU A 32 -3.63 -1.07 -9.67
CA LEU A 32 -3.32 -0.10 -8.62
C LEU A 32 -3.50 -0.73 -7.23
N ALA A 33 -4.60 -1.45 -7.01
CA ALA A 33 -4.85 -2.18 -5.77
C ALA A 33 -3.70 -3.16 -5.47
N GLN A 34 -3.26 -3.93 -6.47
CA GLN A 34 -2.18 -4.89 -6.32
C GLN A 34 -0.84 -4.22 -5.97
N ALA A 35 -0.55 -3.05 -6.54
CA ALA A 35 0.65 -2.29 -6.20
C ALA A 35 0.65 -1.83 -4.73
N TRP A 36 -0.51 -1.40 -4.22
CA TRP A 36 -0.67 -1.01 -2.83
C TRP A 36 -0.54 -2.19 -1.86
N TYR A 37 -1.16 -3.34 -2.15
CA TYR A 37 -0.98 -4.55 -1.34
C TYR A 37 0.47 -5.03 -1.33
N THR A 38 1.15 -5.01 -2.48
CA THR A 38 2.57 -5.37 -2.57
C THR A 38 3.43 -4.44 -1.71
N SER A 39 3.15 -3.14 -1.75
CA SER A 39 3.84 -2.15 -0.94
C SER A 39 3.62 -2.39 0.57
N ALA A 40 2.39 -2.68 0.98
CA ALA A 40 2.08 -3.03 2.37
C ALA A 40 2.86 -4.26 2.83
N GLN A 41 2.90 -5.33 2.03
CA GLN A 41 3.65 -6.54 2.37
C GLN A 41 5.15 -6.27 2.51
N HIS A 42 5.72 -5.40 1.67
CA HIS A 42 7.13 -5.02 1.80
C HIS A 42 7.40 -4.22 3.08
N LEU A 43 6.50 -3.32 3.47
CA LEU A 43 6.61 -2.54 4.71
C LEU A 43 6.45 -3.41 5.96
N GLU A 44 5.57 -4.41 5.92
CA GLU A 44 5.43 -5.39 7.00
C GLU A 44 6.71 -6.23 7.17
N LYS A 45 7.29 -6.71 6.06
CA LYS A 45 8.57 -7.43 6.09
C LYS A 45 9.69 -6.57 6.66
N LEU A 46 9.80 -5.31 6.21
CA LEU A 46 10.79 -4.37 6.73
C LEU A 46 10.66 -4.19 8.24
N THR A 47 9.44 -4.16 8.77
CA THR A 47 9.19 -4.06 10.22
C THR A 47 9.79 -5.24 10.99
N GLN A 48 9.77 -6.45 10.42
CA GLN A 48 10.35 -7.66 11.02
C GLN A 48 11.88 -7.66 10.98
N GLU A 49 12.49 -6.96 10.02
CA GLU A 49 13.94 -6.89 9.84
C GLU A 49 14.61 -5.77 10.66
N ILE A 50 13.86 -4.77 11.13
CA ILE A 50 14.41 -3.65 11.90
C ILE A 50 15.06 -4.10 13.20
N ASP A 51 14.40 -4.94 13.99
CA ASP A 51 14.93 -5.39 15.28
C ASP A 51 16.28 -6.12 15.13
N PRO A 52 16.43 -7.16 14.29
CA PRO A 52 17.72 -7.85 14.13
C PRO A 52 18.81 -6.96 13.51
N ALA A 53 18.47 -6.09 12.55
CA ALA A 53 19.42 -5.14 11.99
C ALA A 53 19.89 -4.12 13.03
N THR A 54 18.99 -3.67 13.91
CA THR A 54 19.30 -2.74 14.99
C THR A 54 20.27 -3.37 15.98
N THR A 55 19.96 -4.59 16.45
CA THR A 55 20.82 -5.31 17.39
C THR A 55 22.23 -5.51 16.84
N GLY A 56 22.38 -5.95 15.58
CA GLY A 56 23.71 -6.17 14.99
C GLY A 56 24.57 -4.91 14.90
N VAL A 57 23.97 -3.73 14.71
CA VAL A 57 24.70 -2.45 14.75
C VAL A 57 25.08 -2.08 16.17
N LEU A 58 24.15 -2.21 17.12
CA LEU A 58 24.36 -1.85 18.53
C LEU A 58 25.36 -2.77 19.24
N ASP A 59 25.60 -3.99 18.75
CA ASP A 59 26.64 -4.87 19.27
C ASP A 59 28.07 -4.31 19.07
N SER A 60 28.25 -3.44 18.08
CA SER A 60 29.55 -2.85 17.73
C SER A 60 29.65 -1.35 18.02
N LEU A 61 28.55 -0.69 18.37
CA LEU A 61 28.44 0.75 18.60
C LEU A 61 27.94 1.03 20.01
N GLY A 62 28.58 1.97 20.70
CA GLY A 62 28.18 2.42 22.02
C GLY A 62 28.18 3.94 22.17
N GLY A 63 27.67 4.42 23.29
CA GLY A 63 27.60 5.85 23.60
C GLY A 63 26.49 6.59 22.83
N PRO A 64 26.55 7.93 22.75
CA PRO A 64 25.45 8.76 22.27
C PRO A 64 24.95 8.44 20.84
N VAL A 65 25.82 7.90 19.99
CA VAL A 65 25.45 7.48 18.63
C VAL A 65 24.56 6.24 18.66
N ALA A 66 24.87 5.28 19.53
CA ALA A 66 24.05 4.09 19.74
C ALA A 66 22.67 4.45 20.28
N ASP A 67 22.60 5.42 21.20
CA ASP A 67 21.33 5.93 21.75
C ASP A 67 20.45 6.55 20.65
N GLN A 68 21.02 7.46 19.84
CA GLN A 68 20.27 8.06 18.73
C GLN A 68 19.84 7.05 17.67
N PHE A 69 20.67 6.06 17.37
CA PHE A 69 20.32 5.01 16.43
C PHE A 69 19.18 4.13 16.97
N SER A 70 19.22 3.75 18.24
CA SER A 70 18.13 3.04 18.91
C SER A 70 16.82 3.84 18.90
N ASP A 71 16.87 5.15 19.11
CA ASP A 71 15.67 6.00 19.09
C ASP A 71 15.08 6.10 17.67
N PHE A 72 15.94 6.24 16.66
CA PHE A 72 15.54 6.25 15.26
C PHE A 72 14.85 4.95 14.85
N THR A 73 15.45 3.79 15.16
CA THR A 73 14.88 2.49 14.78
C THR A 73 13.59 2.19 15.55
N ARG A 74 13.49 2.63 16.81
CA ARG A 74 12.23 2.59 17.58
C ARG A 74 11.13 3.42 16.93
N GLN A 75 11.46 4.61 16.43
CA GLN A 75 10.51 5.46 15.70
C GLN A 75 10.04 4.77 14.41
N MET A 76 10.96 4.20 13.63
CA MET A 76 10.60 3.43 12.43
C MET A 76 9.65 2.27 12.75
N ARG A 77 9.94 1.50 13.80
CA ARG A 77 9.07 0.39 14.26
C ARG A 77 7.66 0.87 14.64
N THR A 78 7.53 2.10 15.11
CA THR A 78 6.24 2.69 15.47
C THR A 78 5.48 3.17 14.24
N VAL A 79 6.17 3.73 13.25
CA VAL A 79 5.54 4.39 12.09
C VAL A 79 5.22 3.41 10.97
N LEU A 80 6.13 2.50 10.64
CA LEU A 80 5.99 1.61 9.48
C LEU A 80 4.73 0.73 9.49
N PRO A 81 4.28 0.16 10.63
CA PRO A 81 3.01 -0.57 10.66
C PRO A 81 1.81 0.28 10.24
N ASN A 82 1.77 1.55 10.65
CA ASN A 82 0.70 2.46 10.26
C ASN A 82 0.73 2.78 8.76
N VAL A 83 1.93 2.90 8.18
CA VAL A 83 2.09 3.11 6.73
C VAL A 83 1.68 1.87 5.95
N ALA A 84 2.06 0.67 6.43
CA ALA A 84 1.65 -0.59 5.83
C ALA A 84 0.13 -0.77 5.85
N GLN A 85 -0.50 -0.50 6.99
CA GLN A 85 -1.97 -0.52 7.12
C GLN A 85 -2.64 0.51 6.20
N SER A 86 -2.07 1.71 6.07
CA SER A 86 -2.59 2.73 5.17
C SER A 86 -2.50 2.28 3.70
N ALA A 87 -1.38 1.64 3.33
CA ALA A 87 -1.21 1.07 2.00
C ALA A 87 -2.24 -0.05 1.73
N GLN A 88 -2.54 -0.93 2.71
CA GLN A 88 -3.63 -1.91 2.58
C GLN A 88 -4.97 -1.22 2.35
N GLY A 89 -5.30 -0.21 3.16
CA GLY A 89 -6.57 0.52 3.02
C GLY A 89 -6.73 1.22 1.67
N ILE A 90 -5.65 1.75 1.09
CA ILE A 90 -5.71 2.32 -0.27
C ILE A 90 -5.92 1.21 -1.32
N GLY A 91 -5.31 0.04 -1.11
CA GLY A 91 -5.57 -1.15 -1.93
C GLY A 91 -7.03 -1.60 -1.88
N ASP A 92 -7.65 -1.57 -0.70
CA ASP A 92 -9.07 -1.91 -0.51
C ASP A 92 -10.00 -0.92 -1.22
N LEU A 93 -9.67 0.38 -1.20
CA LEU A 93 -10.43 1.43 -1.90
C LEU A 93 -10.30 1.36 -3.43
N SER A 94 -9.28 0.67 -3.94
CA SER A 94 -9.00 0.56 -5.37
C SER A 94 -9.73 -0.63 -6.03
N ARG A 95 -10.63 -1.29 -5.30
CA ARG A 95 -11.38 -2.49 -5.73
C ARG A 95 -12.87 -2.19 -5.86
#